data_AF-A0AAW8DHZ5-F1
#
_entry.id   AF-A0AAW8DHZ5-F1
#
_cell.length_a   1.000
_cell.length_b   1.000
_cell.length_c   1.000
_cell.angle_alpha   90.00
_cell.angle_beta   90.00
_cell.angle_gamma   90.00
#
_symmetry.space_group_name_H-M   'P 1'
#
loop_
_entity.id
_entity.type
_entity.pdbx_description
1 polymer ?
#
loop_
_entity_poly.entity_id
_entity_poly.type
_entity_poly.pdbx_seq_one_letter_code
_entity_poly.pdbx_strand_id
1 'polypeptide(L)' 'MGGTLTEERKSEMSQGIMMGRVGTREEVAALMSFLLGADAGYITAATYDINGGLQVS' A
#
# COMPACT_ATOMS: atom_id res chain seq x y z
N MET A 1 3.71 -5.88 19.91
CA MET A 1 3.80 -7.00 18.95
C MET A 1 2.40 -7.22 18.39
N GLY A 2 2.05 -6.54 17.30
CA GLY A 2 0.69 -6.49 16.77
C GLY A 2 0.42 -7.65 15.82
N GLY A 3 -0.22 -8.71 16.32
CA GLY A 3 -0.69 -9.82 15.51
C GLY A 3 -1.70 -9.39 14.44
N THR A 4 -2.36 -10.37 13.80
CA THR A 4 -3.37 -10.11 12.77
C THR A 4 -4.41 -9.11 13.28
N LEU A 5 -4.72 -8.09 12.47
CA LEU A 5 -5.76 -7.12 12.81
C LEU A 5 -7.09 -7.84 13.02
N THR A 6 -7.79 -7.49 14.10
CA THR A 6 -9.19 -7.87 14.24
C THR A 6 -10.02 -7.16 13.18
N GLU A 7 -11.17 -7.72 12.83
CA GLU A 7 -12.07 -7.12 11.82
C GLU A 7 -12.55 -5.73 12.24
N GLU A 8 -12.77 -5.51 13.54
CA GLU A 8 -13.11 -4.19 14.09
C GLU A 8 -12.00 -3.16 13.83
N ARG A 9 -10.73 -3.53 14.09
CA ARG A 9 -9.60 -2.64 13.78
C ARG A 9 -9.42 -2.38 12.30
N LYS A 10 -9.68 -3.37 11.43
CA LYS A 10 -9.68 -3.16 9.98
C LYS A 10 -10.78 -2.19 9.56
N SER A 11 -11.98 -2.33 10.12
CA SER A 11 -13.11 -1.44 9.84
C SER A 11 -12.81 0.00 10.26
N GLU A 12 -12.28 0.20 11.48
CA GLU A 12 -11.87 1.52 11.96
C GLU A 12 -10.81 2.15 11.04
N MET A 13 -9.75 1.41 10.68
CA MET A 13 -8.71 1.90 9.79
C MET A 13 -9.25 2.27 8.41
N SER A 14 -10.20 1.48 7.89
CA SER A 14 -10.77 1.68 6.56
C SER A 14 -11.53 3.00 6.42
N GLN A 15 -12.02 3.60 7.51
CA GLN A 15 -12.71 4.90 7.45
C GLN A 15 -11.80 6.06 7.06
N GLY A 16 -10.50 5.97 7.36
CA GLY A 16 -9.51 6.99 7.00
C GLY A 16 -8.87 6.76 5.63
N ILE A 17 -9.17 5.64 4.96
CA ILE A 17 -8.56 5.26 3.68
C ILE A 17 -9.56 5.61 2.57
N MET A 18 -9.14 6.38 1.58
CA MET A 18 -10.01 6.79 0.46
C MET A 18 -10.56 5.59 -0.32
N MET A 19 -9.78 4.53 -0.44
CA MET A 19 -10.20 3.27 -1.06
C MET A 19 -11.13 2.41 -0.18
N GLY A 20 -11.45 2.86 1.05
CA GLY A 20 -12.43 2.24 1.94
C GLY A 20 -12.04 0.85 2.47
N ARG A 21 -10.76 0.47 2.37
CA ARG A 21 -10.26 -0.83 2.86
C ARG A 21 -8.78 -0.80 3.22
N VAL A 22 -8.38 -1.75 4.07
CA VAL A 22 -6.97 -2.07 4.29
C VAL A 22 -6.39 -2.73 3.04
N GLY A 23 -5.18 -2.31 2.66
CA GLY A 23 -4.43 -2.89 1.54
C GLY A 23 -4.00 -4.34 1.79
N THR A 24 -3.67 -5.02 0.71
CA THR A 24 -3.18 -6.40 0.70
C THR A 24 -1.67 -6.45 0.47
N ARG A 25 -1.03 -7.58 0.79
CA ARG A 25 0.41 -7.75 0.54
C ARG A 25 0.70 -7.82 -0.96
N GLU A 26 -0.26 -8.35 -1.70
CA GLU A 26 -0.23 -8.54 -3.15
C GLU A 26 -0.17 -7.20 -3.88
N GLU A 27 -0.82 -6.15 -3.37
CA GLU A 27 -0.75 -4.81 -3.95
C GLU A 27 0.65 -4.17 -3.80
N VAL A 28 1.32 -4.42 -2.67
CA VAL A 28 2.73 -4.02 -2.49
C VAL A 28 3.64 -4.79 -3.44
N ALA A 29 3.43 -6.12 -3.54
CA ALA A 29 4.19 -6.98 -4.44
C ALA A 29 3.98 -6.62 -5.92
N ALA A 30 2.80 -6.12 -6.29
CA ALA A 30 2.51 -5.67 -7.64
C ALA A 30 3.36 -4.46 -8.03
N LEU A 31 3.50 -3.44 -7.15
CA LEU A 31 4.40 -2.32 -7.42
C LEU A 31 5.85 -2.78 -7.53
N MET A 32 6.30 -3.65 -6.62
CA MET A 32 7.66 -4.20 -6.69
C MET A 32 7.91 -4.91 -8.03
N SER A 33 6.94 -5.72 -8.49
CA SER A 33 7.05 -6.44 -9.75
C SER A 33 7.16 -5.49 -10.95
N PHE A 34 6.40 -4.38 -10.92
CA PHE A 34 6.52 -3.32 -11.93
C PHE A 34 7.89 -2.64 -11.90
N LEU A 35 8.38 -2.25 -10.72
CA LEU A 35 9.66 -1.56 -10.55
C LEU A 35 10.87 -2.43 -10.93
N LEU A 36 10.73 -3.75 -10.89
CA LEU A 36 11.74 -4.70 -11.35
C LEU A 36 11.77 -4.89 -12.88
N GLY A 37 10.79 -4.33 -13.60
CA GLY A 37 10.74 -4.38 -15.06
C GLY A 37 11.74 -3.46 -15.73
N ALA A 38 12.16 -3.80 -16.95
CA ALA A 38 13.12 -3.00 -17.72
C ALA A 38 12.63 -1.56 -17.99
N ASP A 39 11.32 -1.37 -18.14
CA ASP A 39 10.69 -0.07 -18.38
C ASP A 39 10.84 0.89 -17.20
N ALA A 40 11.05 0.37 -15.98
CA ALA A 40 11.28 1.16 -14.77
C ALA A 40 12.75 1.61 -14.62
N GLY A 41 13.64 1.30 -15.57
CA GLY A 41 15.09 1.46 -15.42
C GLY A 41 15.61 2.89 -15.19
N TYR A 42 14.79 3.92 -15.41
CA TYR A 42 15.14 5.32 -15.13
C TYR A 42 14.62 5.84 -13.78
N ILE A 43 13.88 5.02 -13.04
CA ILE A 43 13.34 5.36 -11.73
C ILE A 43 14.42 5.11 -10.67
N THR A 44 14.80 6.17 -9.96
CA THR A 44 15.74 6.07 -8.83
C THR A 44 15.44 7.14 -7.79
N ALA A 45 15.80 6.90 -6.54
CA ALA A 45 15.58 7.79 -5.39
C ALA A 45 14.13 8.25 -5.19
N ALA A 46 13.15 7.47 -5.67
CA ALA A 46 11.74 7.74 -5.50
C ALA A 46 11.14 7.03 -4.28
N THR A 47 10.19 7.70 -3.63
CA THR A 47 9.32 7.12 -2.60
C THR A 47 7.92 6.93 -3.20
N TYR A 48 7.31 5.77 -2.95
CA TYR A 48 5.98 5.44 -3.45
C TYR A 48 5.03 5.15 -2.29
N ASP A 49 3.95 5.92 -2.20
CA ASP A 49 2.87 5.66 -1.26
C ASP A 49 1.91 4.60 -1.80
N ILE A 50 1.95 3.40 -1.20
CA ILE A 50 1.02 2.29 -1.49
C ILE A 50 0.03 2.15 -0.34
N ASN A 51 -0.71 3.21 -0.06
CA ASN A 51 -1.49 3.34 1.18
C ASN A 51 -3.02 3.48 0.97
N GLY A 52 -3.51 3.32 -0.27
CA GLY A 52 -4.94 3.46 -0.60
C GLY A 52 -5.50 4.87 -0.41
N GLY A 53 -4.63 5.90 -0.37
CA GLY A 53 -5.00 7.28 -0.12
C GLY A 53 -5.09 7.65 1.36
N LEU A 54 -4.48 6.88 2.26
CA LEU A 54 -4.41 7.20 3.69
C LEU A 54 -3.70 8.55 3.94
N GLN A 55 -2.69 8.84 3.14
CA GLN A 55 -1.96 10.11 3.15
C GLN A 55 -1.58 10.46 1.70
N VAL A 56 -1.50 11.76 1.43
CA VAL A 56 -0.90 12.32 0.21
C VAL A 56 0.38 13.04 0.64
N SER A 57 1.52 12.63 0.07
CA SER A 57 2.84 13.23 0.33
C SER A 57 3.33 14.08 -0.84
#